data_AF-A0A1V5WJ05-F1
#
_entry.id   AF-A0A1V5WJ05-F1
#
_cell.length_a   1.000
_cell.length_b   1.000
_cell.length_c   1.000
_cell.angle_alpha   90.00
_cell.angle_beta   90.00
_cell.angle_gamma   90.00
#
_symmetry.space_group_name_H-M   'P 1'
#
loop_
_entity.id
_entity.type
_entity.pdbx_description
1 polymer ?
#
loop_
_entity_poly.entity_id
_entity_poly.type
_entity_poly.pdbx_seq_one_letter_code
_entity_poly.pdbx_strand_id
1 'polypeptide(L)'
;MRKGLPFRKAHEVAAGIVRECIEKGIADIRDLPSEQLMAHSPLIGADLPEQLSPEACVLARDIPGGPNPDRVRAQIDDLVALVARIRKK
;
A
#
# COMPACT_ATOMS: atom_id res chain seq x y z
N MET A 1 -2.56 9.18 -6.78
CA MET A 1 -3.60 9.73 -5.87
C MET A 1 -3.05 10.67 -4.82
N ARG A 2 -2.25 10.19 -3.85
CA ARG A 2 -1.75 11.03 -2.74
C ARG A 2 -0.94 12.25 -3.20
N LYS A 3 -0.21 12.13 -4.30
CA LYS A 3 0.56 13.22 -4.95
C LYS A 3 -0.27 14.09 -5.93
N GLY A 4 -1.60 14.16 -5.77
CA GLY A 4 -2.48 15.03 -6.55
C GLY A 4 -2.94 14.53 -7.94
N LEU A 5 -2.39 13.41 -8.43
CA LEU A 5 -2.83 12.82 -9.70
C LEU A 5 -4.27 12.25 -9.61
N PRO A 6 -5.20 12.58 -10.54
CA PRO A 6 -6.55 12.03 -10.56
C PRO A 6 -6.58 10.50 -10.66
N PHE A 7 -7.65 9.87 -10.14
CA PHE A 7 -7.77 8.41 -10.05
C PHE A 7 -7.55 7.68 -11.36
N ARG A 8 -8.27 8.10 -12.40
CA ARG A 8 -8.15 7.47 -13.71
C ARG A 8 -6.71 7.53 -14.23
N LYS A 9 -6.04 8.68 -14.08
CA LYS A 9 -4.65 8.84 -14.52
C LYS A 9 -3.66 8.05 -13.68
N ALA A 10 -3.84 7.99 -12.36
CA ALA A 10 -3.01 7.17 -11.50
C ALA A 10 -3.15 5.67 -11.82
N HIS A 11 -4.37 5.22 -12.11
CA HIS A 11 -4.64 3.83 -12.51
C HIS A 11 -4.06 3.51 -13.89
N GLU A 12 -4.15 4.43 -14.86
CA GLU A 12 -3.50 4.29 -16.17
C GLU A 12 -1.97 4.13 -16.04
N VAL A 13 -1.32 4.97 -15.22
CA VAL A 13 0.12 4.89 -14.92
C VAL A 13 0.48 3.54 -14.31
N ALA A 14 -0.26 3.10 -13.30
CA ALA A 14 -0.02 1.80 -12.67
C ALA A 14 -0.18 0.62 -13.66
N ALA A 15 -1.20 0.67 -14.52
CA ALA A 15 -1.42 -0.34 -15.55
C ALA A 15 -0.31 -0.34 -16.61
N GLY A 16 0.26 0.82 -16.95
CA GLY A 16 1.42 0.96 -17.83
C GLY A 16 2.65 0.27 -17.26
N ILE A 17 2.96 0.51 -15.98
CA ILE A 17 4.07 -0.15 -15.28
C ILE A 17 3.91 -1.67 -15.28
N VAL A 18 2.73 -2.17 -14.88
CA VAL A 18 2.46 -3.61 -14.86
C VAL A 18 2.62 -4.23 -16.25
N ARG A 19 2.13 -3.56 -17.29
CA ARG A 19 2.28 -4.02 -18.68
C ARG A 19 3.74 -4.13 -19.08
N GLU A 20 4.55 -3.12 -18.80
CA GLU A 20 5.98 -3.14 -19.11
C GLU A 20 6.71 -4.27 -18.38
N CYS A 21 6.39 -4.51 -17.10
CA CYS A 21 6.95 -5.65 -16.37
C CYS A 21 6.60 -6.97 -17.07
N ILE A 22 5.34 -7.16 -17.47
CA ILE A 22 4.89 -8.36 -18.18
C ILE A 22 5.64 -8.53 -19.51
N GLU A 23 5.74 -7.46 -20.31
CA GLU A 23 6.45 -7.48 -21.61
C GLU A 23 7.94 -7.80 -21.47
N LYS A 24 8.55 -7.43 -20.35
CA LYS A 24 9.97 -7.69 -20.03
C LYS A 24 10.21 -8.99 -19.24
N GLY A 25 9.16 -9.74 -18.90
CA GLY A 25 9.26 -10.94 -18.08
C GLY A 25 9.69 -10.69 -16.63
N ILE A 26 9.45 -9.49 -16.12
CA ILE A 26 9.76 -9.08 -14.75
C ILE A 26 8.57 -9.45 -13.85
N ALA A 27 8.81 -10.30 -12.86
CA ALA A 27 7.76 -10.80 -11.97
C ALA A 27 7.35 -9.82 -10.86
N ASP A 28 8.27 -8.94 -10.44
CA ASP A 28 8.05 -7.96 -9.37
C ASP A 28 8.28 -6.54 -9.88
N ILE A 29 7.34 -5.63 -9.63
CA ILE A 29 7.45 -4.21 -10.03
C ILE A 29 8.72 -3.56 -9.44
N ARG A 30 9.17 -4.02 -8.27
CA ARG A 30 10.37 -3.51 -7.59
C ARG A 30 11.67 -3.84 -8.34
N ASP A 31 11.62 -4.83 -9.23
CA ASP A 31 12.76 -5.23 -10.06
C ASP A 31 12.84 -4.41 -11.37
N LEU A 32 11.84 -3.56 -11.65
CA LEU A 32 11.90 -2.63 -12.79
C LEU A 32 12.88 -1.48 -12.45
N PRO A 33 13.82 -1.12 -13.35
CA PRO A 33 14.75 -0.02 -13.12
C PRO A 33 14.03 1.28 -12.74
N SER A 34 14.55 2.00 -11.74
CA SER A 34 13.94 3.23 -11.22
C SER A 34 13.71 4.29 -12.30
N GLU A 35 14.62 4.41 -13.25
CA GLU A 35 14.49 5.31 -14.41
C GLU A 35 13.26 4.98 -15.26
N GLN A 36 12.97 3.69 -15.46
CA GLN A 36 11.80 3.24 -16.22
C GLN A 36 10.51 3.50 -15.44
N LEU A 37 10.51 3.23 -14.13
CA LEU A 37 9.38 3.58 -13.24
C LEU A 37 9.08 5.10 -13.29
N MET A 38 10.11 5.93 -13.21
CA MET A 38 9.98 7.39 -13.26
C MET A 38 9.52 7.90 -14.63
N ALA A 39 9.82 7.18 -15.71
CA ALA A 39 9.36 7.53 -17.06
C ALA A 39 7.84 7.46 -17.21
N HIS A 40 7.13 6.68 -16.38
CA HIS A 40 5.65 6.60 -16.43
C HIS A 40 4.95 7.83 -15.88
N SER A 41 5.58 8.58 -14.96
CA SER A 41 4.99 9.80 -14.42
C SER A 41 6.03 10.67 -13.69
N PRO A 42 6.03 12.00 -13.88
CA PRO A 42 6.91 12.90 -13.12
C PRO A 42 6.58 12.93 -11.62
N LEU A 43 5.45 12.34 -11.19
CA LEU A 43 5.06 12.23 -9.78
C LEU A 43 5.63 10.97 -9.11
N ILE A 44 6.20 10.04 -9.87
CA ILE A 44 6.94 8.90 -9.34
C ILE A 44 8.33 9.39 -8.93
N GLY A 45 8.70 9.14 -7.67
CA GLY A 45 9.99 9.55 -7.11
C GLY A 45 10.74 8.34 -6.55
N ALA A 46 11.93 8.62 -6.01
CA ALA A 46 12.78 7.61 -5.39
C ALA A 46 12.16 6.93 -4.16
N ASP A 47 11.07 7.49 -3.61
CA ASP A 47 10.31 6.94 -2.48
C ASP A 47 9.40 5.74 -2.87
N LEU A 48 9.16 5.53 -4.17
CA LEU A 48 8.20 4.52 -4.63
C LEU A 48 8.59 3.08 -4.29
N PRO A 49 9.84 2.61 -4.49
CA PRO A 49 10.20 1.22 -4.22
C PRO A 49 9.94 0.79 -2.77
N GLU A 50 10.18 1.69 -1.81
CA GLU A 50 9.90 1.45 -0.39
C GLU A 50 8.39 1.28 -0.12
N GLN A 51 7.55 2.01 -0.85
CA GLN A 51 6.08 1.96 -0.71
C GLN A 51 5.45 0.72 -1.37
N LEU A 52 6.18 0.01 -2.22
CA LEU A 52 5.68 -1.18 -2.93
C LEU A 52 5.83 -2.48 -2.13
N SER A 53 6.50 -2.47 -0.97
CA SER A 53 6.63 -3.69 -0.15
C SER A 53 5.29 -4.11 0.47
N PRO A 54 5.07 -5.42 0.68
CA PRO A 54 3.91 -5.92 1.43
C PRO A 54 3.78 -5.27 2.81
N GLU A 55 4.90 -5.06 3.51
CA GLU A 55 4.96 -4.45 4.83
C GLU A 55 4.49 -2.98 4.78
N ALA A 56 5.02 -2.18 3.85
CA ALA A 56 4.59 -0.80 3.67
C ALA A 56 3.10 -0.72 3.30
N CYS A 57 2.61 -1.66 2.50
CA CYS A 57 1.21 -1.76 2.11
C CYS A 57 0.29 -2.02 3.33
N VAL A 58 0.71 -2.84 4.28
CA VAL A 58 -0.02 -3.08 5.54
C VAL A 58 0.04 -1.86 6.45
N LEU A 59 1.23 -1.30 6.67
CA LEU A 59 1.44 -0.11 7.51
C LEU A 59 0.65 1.09 7.00
N ALA A 60 0.56 1.29 5.69
CA ALA A 60 -0.16 2.41 5.08
C ALA A 60 -1.67 2.39 5.31
N ARG A 61 -2.25 1.27 5.75
CA ARG A 61 -3.67 1.14 6.12
C ARG A 61 -3.90 1.44 7.60
N ASP A 62 -3.33 2.56 8.05
CA ASP A 62 -3.53 3.12 9.39
C ASP A 62 -4.89 3.82 9.50
N ILE A 63 -5.96 3.03 9.47
CA ILE A 63 -7.35 3.48 9.59
C ILE A 63 -8.08 2.63 10.63
N PRO A 64 -9.18 3.11 11.25
CA PRO A 64 -9.99 2.29 12.14
C PRO A 64 -10.42 0.98 11.46
N GLY A 65 -10.15 -0.15 12.10
CA GLY A 65 -10.39 -1.49 11.54
C GLY A 65 -9.43 -1.94 10.43
N GLY A 66 -8.39 -1.16 10.14
CA GLY A 66 -7.36 -1.51 9.17
C GLY A 66 -6.34 -2.54 9.70
N PRO A 67 -5.58 -3.19 8.80
CA PRO A 67 -4.60 -4.23 9.15
C PRO A 67 -3.28 -3.69 9.70
N ASN A 68 -3.12 -2.37 9.85
CA ASN A 68 -1.91 -1.82 10.47
C ASN A 68 -1.73 -2.43 11.88
N PRO A 69 -0.51 -2.88 12.27
CA PRO A 69 -0.26 -3.51 13.56
C PRO A 69 -0.76 -2.73 14.78
N ASP A 70 -0.67 -1.40 14.75
CA ASP A 70 -1.14 -0.54 15.85
C ASP A 70 -2.67 -0.54 15.93
N ARG A 71 -3.36 -0.57 14.77
CA ARG A 71 -4.82 -0.70 14.68
C ARG A 71 -5.29 -2.07 15.13
N VAL A 72 -4.57 -3.12 14.76
CA VAL A 72 -4.85 -4.49 15.20
C VAL A 72 -4.67 -4.62 16.72
N ARG A 73 -3.60 -4.03 17.28
CA ARG A 73 -3.37 -4.03 18.73
C ARG A 73 -4.47 -3.27 19.48
N ALA A 74 -4.82 -2.08 19.02
CA ALA A 74 -5.94 -1.32 19.59
C ALA A 74 -7.25 -2.12 19.54
N GLN A 75 -7.53 -2.79 18.41
CA GLN A 75 -8.72 -3.63 18.28
C GLN A 75 -8.71 -4.84 19.21
N ILE A 76 -7.55 -5.47 19.44
CA ILE A 76 -7.39 -6.54 20.44
C ILE A 76 -7.72 -6.02 21.83
N ASP A 77 -7.18 -4.86 22.22
CA ASP A 77 -7.40 -4.28 23.55
C ASP A 77 -8.88 -3.95 23.79
N ASP A 78 -9.55 -3.36 22.79
CA ASP A 78 -10.99 -3.07 22.82
C ASP A 78 -11.82 -4.35 22.99
N LEU A 79 -11.48 -5.42 22.26
CA LEU A 79 -12.17 -6.70 22.35
C LEU A 79 -11.94 -7.39 23.69
N VAL A 80 -10.73 -7.31 24.24
CA VAL A 80 -10.41 -7.82 25.58
C VAL A 80 -11.28 -7.11 26.63
N ALA A 81 -11.37 -5.77 26.56
CA ALA A 81 -12.21 -4.99 27.45
C ALA A 81 -13.71 -5.34 27.30
N LEU A 82 -14.18 -5.55 26.07
CA LEU A 82 -15.55 -5.97 25.78
C LEU A 82 -15.88 -7.33 26.39
N VAL A 83 -15.01 -8.33 26.17
CA VAL A 83 -15.19 -9.69 26.72
C VAL A 83 -15.21 -9.65 28.25
N ALA A 84 -14.32 -8.88 28.89
CA ALA A 84 -14.31 -8.71 30.34
C ALA A 84 -15.61 -8.10 30.87
N ARG A 85 -16.21 -7.15 30.14
CA ARG A 85 -17.49 -6.53 30.49
C ARG A 85 -18.66 -7.51 30.38
N ILE A 86 -18.67 -8.33 29.33
CA ILE A 86 -19.70 -9.34 29.10
C ILE A 86 -19.65 -10.41 30.20
N ARG A 87 -18.46 -10.87 30.59
CA ARG A 87 -18.28 -11.91 31.62
C ARG A 87 -18.65 -11.47 33.05
N LYS A 88 -18.74 -10.16 33.31
CA LYS A 88 -19.14 -9.60 34.62
C LYS A 88 -20.65 -9.41 34.77
N LYS A 89 -21.42 -9.59 33.70
CA LYS A 89 -22.88 -9.65 33.73
C LYS A 89 -23.33 -11.10 33.88
#